data_AF-A0AAJ4Z874-F1
#
_entry.id   AF-A0AAJ4Z874-F1
#
_cell.length_a   1.000
_cell.length_b   1.000
_cell.length_c   1.000
_cell.angle_alpha   90.00
_cell.angle_beta   90.00
_cell.angle_gamma   90.00
#
_symmetry.space_group_name_H-M   'P 1'
#
loop_
_entity.id
_entity.type
_entity.pdbx_description
1 polymer ?
#
loop_
_entity_poly.entity_id
_entity_poly.type
_entity_poly.pdbx_seq_one_letter_code
_entity_poly.pdbx_strand_id
1 'polypeptide(L)'
;MVGGELDLKSLLLDSLPDLPAGLTALDVRGNRLMHLPKLPESLVKLLAAHNSLEHLPELPRGLTELYLRNNRLFELPALPAGLEGLVAYGNQLTELPTLPVSLRMLNVSSNRLTHLPSRVFSMPYEVRVNAEGNSFSLAFLQQAHQAMLAPDYNGPQLCLGKAFHSVDGAVRDWLSNDEQAQIRRWQAHSLEVDAAGFARFLVRLKAGVDDNAEFKAGVAKWLTKLSQDDELRQLTFEAAQGATAACNDRVALTYNDLTKLSHAHAVSRGDYDNRLVEIVESGRGAFRLDALEKIARKKAQAARQNHEIEVYLAYQVKLRDRLHLPTGIADMLYFNYSTVTPQDLESAEQEVLARERLEFPQYFLVEWEPWQQVLARLDPDGFERAHQKLQDMLADYDRELSAYLASLGLPEDLETQAQAGVGLMKTLQLAVYEELTRELLRKRGEEALMDQIYG
;
A
#
# COMPACT_ATOMS: atom_id res chain seq x y z
N MET A 1 6.21 48.23 18.47
CA MET A 1 7.63 47.99 18.17
C MET A 1 8.46 48.40 19.38
N VAL A 2 8.85 47.43 20.21
CA VAL A 2 9.94 47.60 21.17
C VAL A 2 11.09 46.78 20.58
N GLY A 3 12.24 47.40 20.29
CA GLY A 3 13.43 46.69 19.78
C GLY A 3 13.48 46.32 18.29
N GLY A 4 12.58 46.85 17.44
CA GLY A 4 12.53 46.47 16.01
C GLY A 4 11.80 45.15 15.75
N GLU A 5 11.15 44.59 16.77
CA GLU A 5 10.37 43.36 16.67
C GLU A 5 8.86 43.67 16.51
N LEU A 6 8.19 42.86 15.69
CA LEU A 6 6.76 42.92 15.43
C LEU A 6 6.14 41.53 15.61
N ASP A 7 5.36 41.36 16.68
CA ASP A 7 4.58 40.15 16.97
C ASP A 7 3.11 40.36 16.60
N LEU A 8 2.66 39.59 15.62
CA LEU A 8 1.31 39.55 15.05
C LEU A 8 0.75 38.12 15.06
N LYS A 9 1.19 37.26 16.00
CA LYS A 9 0.77 35.86 16.03
C LYS A 9 -0.73 35.70 16.36
N SER A 10 -1.38 34.72 15.74
CA SER A 10 -2.73 34.25 16.06
C SER A 10 -3.82 35.32 16.01
N LEU A 11 -3.69 36.27 15.08
CA LEU A 11 -4.64 37.38 14.89
C LEU A 11 -5.65 37.14 13.76
N LEU A 12 -5.64 35.95 13.15
CA LEU A 12 -6.50 35.57 12.02
C LEU A 12 -6.35 36.52 10.81
N LEU A 13 -5.16 37.09 10.60
CA LEU A 13 -4.88 38.02 9.51
C LEU A 13 -4.91 37.29 8.16
N ASP A 14 -5.60 37.85 7.18
CA ASP A 14 -5.62 37.37 5.80
C ASP A 14 -4.54 38.02 4.94
N SER A 15 -4.05 39.22 5.34
CA SER A 15 -2.97 39.94 4.66
C SER A 15 -2.17 40.82 5.63
N LEU A 16 -0.99 41.30 5.17
CA LEU A 16 -0.16 42.26 5.88
C LEU A 16 0.04 43.54 5.04
N PRO A 17 0.09 44.72 5.67
CA PRO A 17 0.51 45.95 5.00
C PRO A 17 2.03 45.97 4.78
N ASP A 18 2.53 47.04 4.16
CA ASP A 18 3.97 47.28 4.01
C ASP A 18 4.69 47.29 5.37
N LEU A 19 5.82 46.59 5.43
CA LEU A 19 6.60 46.41 6.64
C LEU A 19 7.56 47.59 6.85
N PRO A 20 7.76 48.05 8.11
CA PRO A 20 8.68 49.12 8.39
C PRO A 20 10.14 48.73 8.07
N ALA A 21 10.89 49.64 7.44
CA ALA A 21 12.23 49.37 6.91
C ALA A 21 13.28 48.97 7.97
N GLY A 22 13.05 49.28 9.26
CA GLY A 22 13.95 48.95 10.37
C GLY A 22 13.55 47.70 11.16
N LEU A 23 12.64 46.88 10.62
CA LEU A 23 12.15 45.68 11.30
C LEU A 23 13.20 44.57 11.30
N THR A 24 13.58 44.11 12.49
CA THR A 24 14.61 43.08 12.70
C THR A 24 14.02 41.70 12.94
N ALA A 25 12.82 41.61 13.54
CA ALA A 25 12.11 40.35 13.74
C ALA A 25 10.60 40.49 13.42
N LEU A 26 10.07 39.52 12.68
CA LEU A 26 8.65 39.43 12.34
C LEU A 26 8.08 38.08 12.77
N ASP A 27 7.04 38.10 13.62
CA ASP A 27 6.26 36.93 13.99
C ASP A 27 4.82 37.08 13.52
N VAL A 28 4.42 36.25 12.56
CA VAL A 28 3.07 36.22 11.96
C VAL A 28 2.47 34.81 12.05
N ARG A 29 2.91 34.01 13.03
CA ARG A 29 2.49 32.61 13.17
C ARG A 29 0.99 32.48 13.44
N GLY A 30 0.34 31.45 12.90
CA GLY A 30 -1.05 31.12 13.23
C GLY A 30 -2.09 32.09 12.65
N ASN A 31 -1.81 32.67 11.48
CA ASN A 31 -2.73 33.52 10.74
C ASN A 31 -3.29 32.77 9.51
N ARG A 32 -3.91 33.49 8.57
CA ARG A 32 -4.49 32.94 7.33
C ARG A 32 -3.81 33.52 6.09
N LEU A 33 -2.56 33.97 6.24
CA LEU A 33 -1.82 34.64 5.19
C LEU A 33 -1.60 33.69 4.01
N MET A 34 -1.95 34.14 2.80
CA MET A 34 -1.65 33.45 1.55
C MET A 34 -0.35 33.95 0.90
N HIS A 35 0.03 35.20 1.19
CA HIS A 35 1.26 35.84 0.71
C HIS A 35 1.88 36.73 1.79
N LEU A 36 3.19 36.98 1.66
CA LEU A 36 3.90 37.99 2.45
C LEU A 36 4.25 39.20 1.56
N PRO A 37 4.22 40.43 2.10
CA PRO A 37 4.71 41.62 1.42
C PRO A 37 6.23 41.57 1.28
N LYS A 38 6.82 42.55 0.58
CA LYS A 38 8.27 42.68 0.49
C LYS A 38 8.90 42.75 1.88
N LEU A 39 9.88 41.89 2.13
CA LEU A 39 10.60 41.85 3.40
C LEU A 39 11.64 42.99 3.46
N PRO A 40 11.80 43.67 4.61
CA PRO A 40 12.81 44.70 4.77
C PRO A 40 14.20 44.08 4.86
N GLU A 41 15.22 44.75 4.30
CA GLU A 41 16.62 44.28 4.28
C GLU A 41 17.24 44.12 5.68
N SER A 42 16.68 44.81 6.69
CA SER A 42 17.11 44.73 8.08
C SER A 42 16.59 43.50 8.83
N LEU A 43 15.73 42.70 8.20
CA LEU A 43 15.09 41.55 8.84
C LEU A 43 16.10 40.41 9.07
N VAL A 44 16.22 40.01 10.33
CA VAL A 44 17.12 38.96 10.81
C VAL A 44 16.35 37.66 11.09
N LYS A 45 15.09 37.77 11.54
CA LYS A 45 14.26 36.64 11.96
C LYS A 45 12.84 36.71 11.41
N LEU A 46 12.39 35.62 10.78
CA LEU A 46 11.03 35.47 10.25
C LEU A 46 10.35 34.21 10.80
N LEU A 47 9.24 34.40 11.53
CA LEU A 47 8.38 33.34 12.03
C LEU A 47 7.01 33.41 11.33
N ALA A 48 6.78 32.56 10.33
CA ALA A 48 5.56 32.53 9.53
C ALA A 48 4.85 31.16 9.51
N ALA A 49 5.02 30.39 10.58
CA ALA A 49 4.39 29.08 10.76
C ALA A 49 2.85 29.11 10.78
N HIS A 50 2.20 28.01 10.38
CA HIS A 50 0.74 27.84 10.44
C HIS A 50 -0.01 28.97 9.72
N ASN A 51 0.26 29.10 8.43
CA ASN A 51 -0.44 29.98 7.49
C ASN A 51 -0.83 29.17 6.24
N SER A 52 -1.28 29.83 5.18
CA SER A 52 -1.59 29.22 3.89
C SER A 52 -0.65 29.72 2.79
N LEU A 53 0.61 30.01 3.12
CA LEU A 53 1.58 30.55 2.16
C LEU A 53 1.89 29.52 1.07
N GLU A 54 1.74 29.91 -0.19
CA GLU A 54 2.10 29.09 -1.36
C GLU A 54 3.46 29.48 -1.94
N HIS A 55 3.85 30.75 -1.76
CA HIS A 55 5.13 31.30 -2.19
C HIS A 55 5.72 32.24 -1.14
N LEU A 56 7.04 32.48 -1.25
CA LEU A 56 7.75 33.49 -0.48
C LEU A 56 8.31 34.60 -1.38
N PRO A 57 8.36 35.85 -0.90
CA PRO A 57 9.12 36.90 -1.55
C PRO A 57 10.64 36.63 -1.44
N GLU A 58 11.45 37.45 -2.12
CA GLU A 58 12.90 37.41 -1.95
C GLU A 58 13.30 37.57 -0.47
N LEU A 59 14.23 36.74 -0.03
CA LEU A 59 14.71 36.74 1.35
C LEU A 59 15.83 37.78 1.52
N PRO A 60 15.78 38.60 2.57
CA PRO A 60 16.79 39.63 2.82
C PRO A 60 18.14 38.99 3.16
N ARG A 61 19.23 39.64 2.75
CA ARG A 61 20.59 39.08 2.85
C ARG A 61 21.04 38.82 4.29
N GLY A 62 20.50 39.59 5.25
CA GLY A 62 20.80 39.49 6.68
C GLY A 62 19.97 38.46 7.45
N LEU A 63 19.07 37.73 6.80
CA LEU A 63 18.21 36.76 7.47
C LEU A 63 19.01 35.57 8.00
N THR A 64 18.85 35.26 9.29
CA THR A 64 19.54 34.16 9.98
C THR A 64 18.59 33.04 10.39
N GLU A 65 17.33 33.37 10.69
CA GLU A 65 16.32 32.44 11.21
C GLU A 65 15.04 32.47 10.36
N LEU A 66 14.66 31.33 9.79
CA LEU A 66 13.50 31.19 8.91
C LEU A 66 12.61 30.01 9.34
N TYR A 67 11.40 30.30 9.85
CA TYR A 67 10.44 29.31 10.31
C TYR A 67 9.12 29.41 9.53
N LEU A 68 8.85 28.37 8.74
CA LEU A 68 7.80 28.29 7.72
C LEU A 68 6.88 27.07 7.87
N ARG A 69 6.98 26.34 8.99
CA ARG A 69 6.27 25.07 9.19
C ARG A 69 4.76 25.17 8.98
N ASN A 70 4.13 24.11 8.48
CA ASN A 70 2.68 24.02 8.25
C ASN A 70 2.16 25.18 7.38
N ASN A 71 2.62 25.21 6.13
CA ASN A 71 2.16 26.09 5.05
C ASN A 71 1.87 25.23 3.81
N ARG A 72 1.74 25.84 2.63
CA ARG A 72 1.49 25.16 1.35
C ARG A 72 2.62 25.40 0.34
N LEU A 73 3.82 25.73 0.81
CA LEU A 73 4.96 26.05 -0.04
C LEU A 73 5.36 24.83 -0.86
N PHE A 74 5.52 24.99 -2.18
CA PHE A 74 6.02 23.94 -3.06
C PHE A 74 7.47 24.19 -3.52
N GLU A 75 7.96 25.43 -3.38
CA GLU A 75 9.35 25.82 -3.62
C GLU A 75 9.83 26.83 -2.57
N LEU A 76 11.15 26.99 -2.46
CA LEU A 76 11.78 28.06 -1.67
C LEU A 76 12.61 28.95 -2.59
N PRO A 77 12.63 30.28 -2.36
CA PRO A 77 13.54 31.18 -3.05
C PRO A 77 14.99 30.91 -2.64
N ALA A 78 15.94 31.56 -3.32
CA ALA A 78 17.36 31.48 -2.97
C ALA A 78 17.58 31.82 -1.49
N LEU A 79 18.27 30.92 -0.76
CA LEU A 79 18.54 31.11 0.66
C LEU A 79 19.71 32.09 0.86
N PRO A 80 19.63 33.00 1.84
CA PRO A 80 20.71 33.93 2.12
C PRO A 80 21.94 33.18 2.68
N ALA A 81 23.13 33.65 2.32
CA ALA A 81 24.38 33.00 2.69
C ALA A 81 24.64 32.95 4.21
N GLY A 82 23.99 33.83 4.98
CA GLY A 82 24.05 33.90 6.45
C GLY A 82 22.98 33.10 7.19
N LEU A 83 22.12 32.33 6.49
CA LEU A 83 21.03 31.61 7.15
C LEU A 83 21.56 30.46 8.01
N GLU A 84 21.25 30.51 9.32
CA GLU A 84 21.68 29.51 10.29
C GLU A 84 20.60 28.48 10.59
N GLY A 85 19.32 28.86 10.53
CA GLY A 85 18.19 27.98 10.84
C GLY A 85 17.08 28.02 9.80
N LEU A 86 16.75 26.85 9.23
CA LEU A 86 15.62 26.65 8.34
C LEU A 86 14.67 25.57 8.89
N VAL A 87 13.43 25.97 9.19
CA VAL A 87 12.37 25.07 9.66
C VAL A 87 11.15 25.20 8.76
N ALA A 88 10.99 24.29 7.80
CA ALA A 88 9.95 24.30 6.77
C ALA A 88 9.14 22.99 6.71
N TYR A 89 9.01 22.27 7.82
CA TYR A 89 8.26 21.00 7.82
C TYR A 89 6.75 21.17 7.60
N GLY A 90 6.07 20.15 7.06
CA GLY A 90 4.63 20.21 6.82
C GLY A 90 4.27 21.18 5.69
N ASN A 91 5.02 21.12 4.60
CA ASN A 91 4.79 21.88 3.37
C ASN A 91 4.64 20.90 2.19
N GLN A 92 4.71 21.40 0.96
CA GLN A 92 4.60 20.60 -0.27
C GLN A 92 5.89 20.68 -1.12
N LEU A 93 7.04 20.99 -0.49
CA LEU A 93 8.31 21.23 -1.19
C LEU A 93 8.71 20.00 -2.01
N THR A 94 8.97 20.21 -3.30
CA THR A 94 9.45 19.15 -4.21
C THR A 94 10.97 19.12 -4.34
N GLU A 95 11.61 20.27 -4.12
CA GLU A 95 13.06 20.43 -4.14
C GLU A 95 13.53 21.47 -3.11
N LEU A 96 14.84 21.47 -2.82
CA LEU A 96 15.48 22.48 -1.99
C LEU A 96 16.50 23.27 -2.81
N PRO A 97 16.57 24.60 -2.62
CA PRO A 97 17.66 25.40 -3.17
C PRO A 97 19.00 25.02 -2.53
N THR A 98 20.08 25.55 -3.09
CA THR A 98 21.43 25.38 -2.53
C THR A 98 21.46 25.81 -1.06
N LEU A 99 21.83 24.88 -0.18
CA LEU A 99 21.90 25.16 1.26
C LEU A 99 23.15 26.03 1.58
N PRO A 100 23.07 27.00 2.50
CA PRO A 100 24.15 27.96 2.76
C PRO A 100 25.23 27.48 3.75
N VAL A 101 26.44 28.09 3.62
CA VAL A 101 27.59 28.09 4.57
C VAL A 101 27.26 27.65 6.00
N SER A 102 26.45 28.53 6.55
CA SER A 102 26.20 28.82 7.94
C SER A 102 25.10 27.97 8.55
N LEU A 103 24.42 27.13 7.77
CA LEU A 103 23.25 26.40 8.23
C LEU A 103 23.63 25.40 9.33
N ARG A 104 23.04 25.57 10.52
CA ARG A 104 23.22 24.71 11.70
C ARG A 104 21.99 23.92 12.09
N MET A 105 20.82 24.30 11.56
CA MET A 105 19.56 23.61 11.80
C MET A 105 18.76 23.52 10.50
N LEU A 106 18.40 22.30 10.10
CA LEU A 106 17.55 22.03 8.95
C LEU A 106 16.43 21.09 9.34
N ASN A 107 15.19 21.55 9.25
CA ASN A 107 14.01 20.69 9.38
C ASN A 107 13.06 20.90 8.20
N VAL A 108 13.01 19.92 7.31
CA VAL A 108 12.20 19.88 6.09
C VAL A 108 11.33 18.62 6.05
N SER A 109 11.01 18.06 7.22
CA SER A 109 10.14 16.88 7.32
C SER A 109 8.73 17.10 6.77
N SER A 110 8.00 16.05 6.44
CA SER A 110 6.62 16.09 5.92
C SER A 110 6.50 17.04 4.72
N ASN A 111 7.27 16.76 3.68
CA ASN A 111 7.30 17.46 2.40
C ASN A 111 7.24 16.42 1.25
N ARG A 112 7.49 16.83 0.01
CA ARG A 112 7.46 15.96 -1.19
C ARG A 112 8.84 15.82 -1.84
N LEU A 113 9.92 15.97 -1.07
CA LEU A 113 11.29 15.93 -1.58
C LEU A 113 11.65 14.53 -2.07
N THR A 114 12.28 14.45 -3.24
CA THR A 114 12.80 13.19 -3.82
C THR A 114 14.30 13.00 -3.59
N HIS A 115 15.00 14.06 -3.18
CA HIS A 115 16.42 14.06 -2.86
C HIS A 115 16.75 15.27 -1.98
N LEU A 116 17.94 15.27 -1.35
CA LEU A 116 18.51 16.44 -0.70
C LEU A 116 19.77 16.90 -1.45
N PRO A 117 20.12 18.20 -1.42
CA PRO A 117 21.38 18.69 -1.96
C PRO A 117 22.59 18.00 -1.31
N SER A 118 23.60 17.64 -2.09
CA SER A 118 24.79 16.89 -1.65
C SER A 118 25.51 17.49 -0.44
N ARG A 119 25.37 18.80 -0.26
CA ARG A 119 25.87 19.53 0.89
C ARG A 119 25.42 18.98 2.25
N VAL A 120 24.25 18.33 2.35
CA VAL A 120 23.81 17.73 3.62
C VAL A 120 24.80 16.69 4.16
N PHE A 121 25.62 16.08 3.28
CA PHE A 121 26.63 15.10 3.67
C PHE A 121 27.92 15.72 4.20
N SER A 122 28.20 16.99 3.87
CA SER A 122 29.44 17.69 4.24
C SER A 122 29.25 18.74 5.34
N MET A 123 28.05 18.82 5.94
CA MET A 123 27.82 19.66 7.10
C MET A 123 28.57 19.13 8.35
N PRO A 124 28.85 19.97 9.35
CA PRO A 124 29.40 19.50 10.62
C PRO A 124 28.49 18.49 11.33
N TYR A 125 29.08 17.56 12.11
CA TYR A 125 28.33 16.52 12.82
C TYR A 125 27.32 17.07 13.84
N GLU A 126 27.53 18.29 14.35
CA GLU A 126 26.63 18.96 15.30
C GLU A 126 25.32 19.44 14.66
N VAL A 127 25.27 19.51 13.33
CA VAL A 127 24.09 19.98 12.61
C VAL A 127 23.00 18.92 12.67
N ARG A 128 21.81 19.34 13.11
CA ARG A 128 20.63 18.47 13.10
C ARG A 128 19.89 18.65 11.78
N VAL A 129 19.83 17.57 11.01
CA VAL A 129 19.06 17.51 9.76
C VAL A 129 17.89 16.56 9.94
N ASN A 130 16.68 17.11 9.89
CA ASN A 130 15.45 16.34 9.88
C ASN A 130 14.74 16.53 8.53
N ALA A 131 14.54 15.43 7.82
CA ALA A 131 13.81 15.37 6.57
C ALA A 131 12.84 14.17 6.53
N GLU A 132 12.35 13.72 7.70
CA GLU A 132 11.40 12.60 7.80
C GLU A 132 10.11 12.83 7.00
N GLY A 133 9.45 11.79 6.50
CA GLY A 133 8.15 11.94 5.83
C GLY A 133 8.21 12.66 4.48
N ASN A 134 9.33 12.47 3.75
CA ASN A 134 9.50 12.87 2.35
C ASN A 134 9.46 11.64 1.43
N SER A 135 9.29 11.86 0.13
CA SER A 135 9.23 10.81 -0.91
C SER A 135 10.58 10.57 -1.58
N PHE A 136 11.62 10.31 -0.78
CA PHE A 136 12.98 10.16 -1.30
C PHE A 136 13.12 9.02 -2.32
N SER A 137 13.81 9.30 -3.41
CA SER A 137 14.14 8.32 -4.43
C SER A 137 15.09 7.26 -3.88
N LEU A 138 14.97 6.02 -4.37
CA LEU A 138 15.83 4.90 -3.97
C LEU A 138 17.31 5.22 -4.22
N ALA A 139 17.62 5.85 -5.37
CA ALA A 139 18.98 6.25 -5.72
C ALA A 139 19.57 7.23 -4.68
N PHE A 140 18.80 8.23 -4.25
CA PHE A 140 19.23 9.15 -3.20
C PHE A 140 19.41 8.44 -1.85
N LEU A 141 18.49 7.54 -1.48
CA LEU A 141 18.61 6.79 -0.22
C LEU A 141 19.84 5.87 -0.20
N GLN A 142 20.15 5.20 -1.31
CA GLN A 142 21.35 4.39 -1.47
C GLN A 142 22.62 5.25 -1.35
N GLN A 143 22.65 6.39 -2.05
CA GLN A 143 23.75 7.35 -1.94
C GLN A 143 23.94 7.84 -0.51
N ALA A 144 22.86 8.21 0.17
CA ALA A 144 22.89 8.68 1.55
C ALA A 144 23.41 7.59 2.50
N HIS A 145 22.95 6.35 2.34
CA HIS A 145 23.41 5.22 3.14
C HIS A 145 24.90 4.94 2.94
N GLN A 146 25.36 4.89 1.68
CA GLN A 146 26.77 4.68 1.35
C GLN A 146 27.65 5.80 1.91
N ALA A 147 27.22 7.06 1.80
CA ALA A 147 27.94 8.20 2.34
C ALA A 147 28.06 8.13 3.87
N MET A 148 26.98 7.75 4.57
CA MET A 148 26.96 7.66 6.03
C MET A 148 27.74 6.46 6.60
N LEU A 149 27.94 5.39 5.80
CA LEU A 149 28.74 4.21 6.19
C LEU A 149 30.24 4.36 5.89
N ALA A 150 30.65 5.43 5.20
CA ALA A 150 32.04 5.64 4.87
C ALA A 150 32.89 5.79 6.15
N PRO A 151 34.07 5.14 6.26
CA PRO A 151 34.89 5.17 7.48
C PRO A 151 35.35 6.56 7.91
N ASP A 152 35.37 7.50 6.97
CA ASP A 152 35.77 8.91 7.11
C ASP A 152 34.58 9.87 7.21
N TYR A 153 33.35 9.35 7.28
CA TYR A 153 32.15 10.17 7.43
C TYR A 153 32.12 10.88 8.78
N ASN A 154 32.25 12.22 8.73
CA ASN A 154 32.14 13.12 9.89
C ASN A 154 30.96 14.11 9.72
N GLY A 155 29.98 13.75 8.90
CA GLY A 155 28.81 14.57 8.59
C GLY A 155 27.72 14.51 9.67
N PRO A 156 26.61 15.25 9.49
CA PRO A 156 25.51 15.31 10.46
C PRO A 156 24.74 14.01 10.55
N GLN A 157 24.03 13.80 11.66
CA GLN A 157 22.98 12.79 11.70
C GLN A 157 21.81 13.21 10.81
N LEU A 158 21.54 12.42 9.76
CA LEU A 158 20.43 12.64 8.84
C LEU A 158 19.20 11.83 9.28
N CYS A 159 18.19 12.50 9.84
CA CYS A 159 16.89 11.88 10.11
C CYS A 159 16.03 11.96 8.85
N LEU A 160 16.12 10.98 7.95
CA LEU A 160 15.32 10.91 6.71
C LEU A 160 13.94 10.26 6.93
N GLY A 161 13.60 9.94 8.17
CA GLY A 161 12.38 9.24 8.56
C GLY A 161 12.68 7.86 9.12
N LYS A 162 11.72 7.28 9.83
CA LYS A 162 11.72 5.85 10.21
C LYS A 162 11.71 4.88 9.02
N ALA A 163 12.02 5.30 7.79
CA ALA A 163 11.91 4.48 6.59
C ALA A 163 13.24 4.31 5.84
N PHE A 164 14.27 3.84 6.55
CA PHE A 164 14.95 2.65 6.05
C PHE A 164 14.19 1.45 6.62
N HIS A 165 13.00 1.17 6.09
CA HIS A 165 12.49 -0.18 6.24
C HIS A 165 13.16 -0.96 5.11
N SER A 166 14.42 -1.30 5.32
CA SER A 166 14.90 -2.55 4.73
C SER A 166 13.93 -3.64 5.18
N VAL A 167 13.68 -4.63 4.34
CA VAL A 167 12.70 -5.67 4.67
C VAL A 167 13.05 -6.32 6.01
N ASP A 168 14.34 -6.48 6.33
CA ASP A 168 14.77 -6.98 7.64
C ASP A 168 14.38 -6.08 8.82
N GLY A 169 14.35 -4.76 8.64
CA GLY A 169 13.90 -3.81 9.66
C GLY A 169 12.41 -3.94 9.93
N ALA A 170 11.60 -4.03 8.86
CA ALA A 170 10.17 -4.24 8.98
C ALA A 170 9.82 -5.62 9.55
N VAL A 171 10.55 -6.67 9.14
CA VAL A 171 10.33 -8.04 9.63
C VAL A 171 10.71 -8.18 11.11
N ARG A 172 11.75 -7.49 11.58
CA ARG A 172 12.16 -7.51 13.00
C ARG A 172 11.02 -7.15 13.94
N ASP A 173 10.12 -6.28 13.50
CA ASP A 173 8.96 -5.84 14.28
C ASP A 173 7.87 -6.91 14.44
N TRP A 174 7.93 -8.00 13.67
CA TRP A 174 7.01 -9.14 13.69
C TRP A 174 7.59 -10.39 14.37
N LEU A 175 8.92 -10.50 14.42
CA LEU A 175 9.62 -11.65 14.98
C LEU A 175 9.88 -11.50 16.48
N SER A 176 10.07 -12.62 17.17
CA SER A 176 10.52 -12.61 18.56
C SER A 176 12.02 -12.32 18.67
N ASN A 177 12.47 -11.81 19.82
CA ASN A 177 13.86 -11.36 20.02
C ASN A 177 14.94 -12.45 19.77
N ASP A 178 14.58 -13.73 19.74
CA ASP A 178 15.50 -14.87 19.59
C ASP A 178 15.70 -15.33 18.12
N GLU A 179 15.08 -14.68 17.13
CA GLU A 179 15.11 -15.12 15.71
C GLU A 179 16.14 -14.38 14.84
N GLN A 180 17.34 -14.11 15.37
CA GLN A 180 18.41 -13.41 14.65
C GLN A 180 18.80 -14.08 13.32
N ALA A 181 18.65 -15.40 13.20
CA ALA A 181 18.90 -16.13 11.96
C ALA A 181 17.92 -15.75 10.85
N GLN A 182 16.65 -15.49 11.18
CA GLN A 182 15.65 -15.03 10.21
C GLN A 182 15.94 -13.60 9.76
N ILE A 183 16.28 -12.70 10.70
CA ILE A 183 16.62 -11.30 10.39
C ILE A 183 17.80 -11.25 9.41
N ARG A 184 18.84 -12.07 9.63
CA ARG A 184 19.99 -12.17 8.70
C ARG A 184 19.61 -12.66 7.30
N ARG A 185 18.64 -13.57 7.18
CA ARG A 185 18.12 -13.99 5.86
C ARG A 185 17.42 -12.84 5.17
N TRP A 186 16.54 -12.14 5.87
CA TRP A 186 15.85 -10.97 5.32
C TRP A 186 16.78 -9.82 4.95
N GLN A 187 17.93 -9.68 5.61
CA GLN A 187 18.98 -8.72 5.20
C GLN A 187 19.52 -9.02 3.80
N ALA A 188 19.66 -10.30 3.43
CA ALA A 188 20.11 -10.68 2.09
C ALA A 188 19.07 -10.33 1.01
N HIS A 189 17.77 -10.34 1.37
CA HIS A 189 16.66 -10.02 0.46
C HIS A 189 16.32 -8.52 0.42
N SER A 190 16.95 -7.69 1.25
CA SER A 190 16.68 -6.24 1.31
C SER A 190 17.06 -5.47 0.03
N LEU A 191 17.83 -6.08 -0.88
CA LEU A 191 18.25 -5.49 -2.17
C LEU A 191 17.41 -5.99 -3.36
N GLU A 192 16.46 -6.90 -3.14
CA GLU A 192 15.59 -7.40 -4.19
C GLU A 192 14.64 -6.30 -4.70
N VAL A 193 14.24 -6.40 -5.97
CA VAL A 193 13.26 -5.49 -6.58
C VAL A 193 11.95 -5.56 -5.78
N ASP A 194 11.30 -4.42 -5.56
CA ASP A 194 10.02 -4.28 -4.84
C ASP A 194 10.04 -4.63 -3.33
N ALA A 195 11.19 -5.01 -2.77
CA ALA A 195 11.40 -5.23 -1.34
C ALA A 195 10.96 -4.02 -0.48
N ALA A 196 11.22 -2.80 -0.96
CA ALA A 196 10.81 -1.57 -0.28
C ALA A 196 9.29 -1.35 -0.26
N GLY A 197 8.56 -1.83 -1.28
CA GLY A 197 7.09 -1.86 -1.30
C GLY A 197 6.55 -2.76 -0.20
N PHE A 198 7.10 -3.98 -0.12
CA PHE A 198 6.74 -4.95 0.91
C PHE A 198 7.04 -4.47 2.34
N ALA A 199 8.20 -3.85 2.56
CA ALA A 199 8.56 -3.33 3.87
C ALA A 199 7.59 -2.23 4.35
N ARG A 200 7.13 -1.35 3.45
CA ARG A 200 6.09 -0.35 3.74
C ARG A 200 4.76 -1.00 4.09
N PHE A 201 4.38 -2.06 3.37
CA PHE A 201 3.17 -2.83 3.68
C PHE A 201 3.22 -3.41 5.10
N LEU A 202 4.32 -4.06 5.50
CA LEU A 202 4.48 -4.66 6.83
C LEU A 202 4.35 -3.64 7.97
N VAL A 203 4.91 -2.45 7.78
CA VAL A 203 4.83 -1.38 8.79
C VAL A 203 3.40 -0.87 8.95
N ARG A 204 2.68 -0.70 7.82
CA ARG A 204 1.27 -0.29 7.84
C ARG A 204 0.38 -1.37 8.45
N LEU A 205 0.63 -2.63 8.11
CA LEU A 205 -0.08 -3.77 8.69
C LEU A 205 0.11 -3.82 10.20
N LYS A 206 1.31 -3.52 10.70
CA LYS A 206 1.58 -3.49 12.14
C LYS A 206 0.82 -2.37 12.85
N ALA A 207 0.79 -1.18 12.26
CA ALA A 207 0.10 -0.03 12.84
C ALA A 207 -1.41 -0.28 13.08
N GLY A 208 -2.05 -1.11 12.25
CA GLY A 208 -3.46 -1.49 12.43
C GLY A 208 -3.72 -2.64 13.40
N VAL A 209 -2.68 -3.32 13.91
CA VAL A 209 -2.82 -4.59 14.64
C VAL A 209 -1.89 -4.67 15.87
N ASP A 210 -1.43 -3.53 16.38
CA ASP A 210 -0.21 -3.39 17.19
C ASP A 210 -0.17 -4.21 18.51
N ASP A 211 -1.30 -4.76 18.96
CA ASP A 211 -1.41 -5.48 20.25
C ASP A 211 -1.99 -6.92 20.14
N ASN A 212 -2.04 -7.52 18.95
CA ASN A 212 -2.48 -8.92 18.78
C ASN A 212 -1.31 -9.91 18.64
N ALA A 213 -1.00 -10.62 19.73
CA ALA A 213 0.10 -11.58 19.78
C ALA A 213 -0.08 -12.79 18.85
N GLU A 214 -1.30 -13.31 18.70
CA GLU A 214 -1.58 -14.44 17.81
C GLU A 214 -1.51 -14.05 16.34
N PHE A 215 -2.00 -12.86 15.99
CA PHE A 215 -1.84 -12.32 14.65
C PHE A 215 -0.37 -12.11 14.30
N LYS A 216 0.42 -11.55 15.23
CA LYS A 216 1.88 -11.41 15.07
C LYS A 216 2.54 -12.78 14.85
N ALA A 217 2.16 -13.81 15.60
CA ALA A 217 2.66 -15.18 15.41
C ALA A 217 2.29 -15.77 14.04
N GLY A 218 1.07 -15.53 13.56
CA GLY A 218 0.62 -15.93 12.23
C GLY A 218 1.44 -15.28 11.11
N VAL A 219 1.65 -13.96 11.21
CA VAL A 219 2.48 -13.20 10.25
C VAL A 219 3.94 -13.65 10.33
N ALA A 220 4.50 -13.90 11.51
CA ALA A 220 5.86 -14.41 11.67
C ALA A 220 6.06 -15.78 10.99
N LYS A 221 5.09 -16.70 11.13
CA LYS A 221 5.11 -18.00 10.44
C LYS A 221 5.07 -17.84 8.92
N TRP A 222 4.26 -16.91 8.43
CA TRP A 222 4.18 -16.60 7.00
C TRP A 222 5.48 -15.98 6.46
N LEU A 223 6.08 -15.03 7.19
CA LEU A 223 7.40 -14.46 6.87
C LEU A 223 8.50 -15.53 6.86
N THR A 224 8.43 -16.50 7.76
CA THR A 224 9.36 -17.64 7.78
C THR A 224 9.27 -18.44 6.47
N LYS A 225 8.05 -18.71 5.98
CA LYS A 225 7.82 -19.41 4.69
C LYS A 225 8.37 -18.58 3.52
N LEU A 226 8.08 -17.28 3.48
CA LEU A 226 8.59 -16.37 2.43
C LEU A 226 10.11 -16.30 2.37
N SER A 227 10.80 -16.37 3.52
CA SER A 227 12.26 -16.34 3.56
C SER A 227 12.93 -17.59 2.95
N GLN A 228 12.16 -18.63 2.66
CA GLN A 228 12.65 -19.92 2.15
C GLN A 228 12.20 -20.21 0.72
N ASP A 229 11.27 -19.43 0.19
CA ASP A 229 10.63 -19.64 -1.12
C ASP A 229 10.83 -18.39 -1.98
N ASP A 230 11.79 -18.46 -2.91
CA ASP A 230 12.22 -17.32 -3.73
C ASP A 230 11.11 -16.84 -4.67
N GLU A 231 10.38 -17.76 -5.29
CA GLU A 231 9.30 -17.43 -6.23
C GLU A 231 8.12 -16.80 -5.48
N LEU A 232 7.69 -17.40 -4.37
CA LEU A 232 6.62 -16.84 -3.56
C LEU A 232 6.99 -15.47 -2.99
N ARG A 233 8.25 -15.26 -2.60
CA ARG A 233 8.73 -13.97 -2.10
C ARG A 233 8.68 -12.88 -3.17
N GLN A 234 9.14 -13.16 -4.38
CA GLN A 234 9.09 -12.20 -5.50
C GLN A 234 7.65 -11.83 -5.86
N LEU A 235 6.77 -12.83 -6.01
CA LEU A 235 5.34 -12.59 -6.26
C LEU A 235 4.69 -11.75 -5.14
N THR A 236 5.07 -12.01 -3.89
CA THR A 236 4.60 -11.24 -2.73
C THR A 236 5.09 -9.79 -2.77
N PHE A 237 6.34 -9.55 -3.17
CA PHE A 237 6.89 -8.20 -3.27
C PHE A 237 6.20 -7.39 -4.37
N GLU A 238 6.01 -7.99 -5.54
CA GLU A 238 5.30 -7.38 -6.68
C GLU A 238 3.85 -7.02 -6.30
N ALA A 239 3.12 -7.95 -5.68
CA ALA A 239 1.74 -7.71 -5.23
C ALA A 239 1.66 -6.58 -4.18
N ALA A 240 2.63 -6.51 -3.26
CA ALA A 240 2.69 -5.43 -2.26
C ALA A 240 3.03 -4.07 -2.89
N GLN A 241 3.87 -4.03 -3.93
CA GLN A 241 4.21 -2.82 -4.67
C GLN A 241 2.97 -2.18 -5.30
N GLY A 242 2.18 -2.96 -6.05
CA GLY A 242 0.96 -2.49 -6.73
C GLY A 242 -0.06 -1.88 -5.75
N ALA A 243 -0.17 -2.45 -4.56
CA ALA A 243 -1.07 -1.94 -3.52
C ALA A 243 -0.57 -0.67 -2.82
N THR A 244 0.75 -0.46 -2.72
CA THR A 244 1.30 0.80 -2.18
C THR A 244 1.21 1.98 -3.16
N ALA A 245 1.08 1.71 -4.46
CA ALA A 245 0.92 2.72 -5.51
C ALA A 245 -0.55 3.16 -5.69
N ALA A 246 -1.51 2.29 -5.42
CA ALA A 246 -2.94 2.54 -5.64
C ALA A 246 -3.67 3.04 -4.37
N CYS A 247 -3.59 4.34 -4.10
CA CYS A 247 -4.32 5.07 -3.04
C CYS A 247 -4.05 4.61 -1.58
N ASN A 248 -4.25 5.54 -0.65
CA ASN A 248 -3.68 5.50 0.71
C ASN A 248 -4.22 4.44 1.68
N ASP A 249 -5.25 3.64 1.34
CA ASP A 249 -6.05 2.93 2.36
C ASP A 249 -6.20 1.40 2.21
N ARG A 250 -5.50 0.71 1.28
CA ARG A 250 -5.82 -0.70 0.91
C ARG A 250 -5.07 -1.83 1.62
N VAL A 251 -4.59 -1.64 2.85
CA VAL A 251 -3.76 -2.66 3.54
C VAL A 251 -4.49 -3.99 3.78
N ALA A 252 -5.79 -3.96 4.07
CA ALA A 252 -6.62 -5.15 4.27
C ALA A 252 -6.73 -6.00 2.99
N LEU A 253 -6.97 -5.34 1.86
CA LEU A 253 -7.03 -5.97 0.54
C LEU A 253 -5.68 -6.61 0.20
N THR A 254 -4.58 -5.88 0.41
CA THR A 254 -3.23 -6.42 0.16
C THR A 254 -2.98 -7.66 1.01
N TYR A 255 -3.34 -7.65 2.30
CA TYR A 255 -3.18 -8.81 3.16
C TYR A 255 -3.99 -10.01 2.68
N ASN A 256 -5.24 -9.80 2.24
CA ASN A 256 -6.07 -10.84 1.63
C ASN A 256 -5.42 -11.41 0.37
N ASP A 257 -4.99 -10.55 -0.54
CA ASP A 257 -4.37 -10.94 -1.80
C ASP A 257 -3.10 -11.75 -1.55
N LEU A 258 -2.26 -11.34 -0.60
CA LEU A 258 -1.05 -12.07 -0.22
C LEU A 258 -1.35 -13.42 0.45
N THR A 259 -2.43 -13.50 1.22
CA THR A 259 -2.89 -14.77 1.81
C THR A 259 -3.33 -15.73 0.70
N LYS A 260 -4.21 -15.27 -0.21
CA LYS A 260 -4.64 -16.05 -1.38
C LYS A 260 -3.46 -16.47 -2.24
N LEU A 261 -2.52 -15.56 -2.51
CA LEU A 261 -1.32 -15.82 -3.29
C LEU A 261 -0.46 -16.92 -2.68
N SER A 262 -0.28 -16.96 -1.35
CA SER A 262 0.49 -18.02 -0.69
C SER A 262 -0.15 -19.41 -0.78
N HIS A 263 -1.48 -19.48 -0.78
CA HIS A 263 -2.22 -20.72 -0.98
C HIS A 263 -2.24 -21.14 -2.45
N ALA A 264 -2.50 -20.19 -3.36
CA ALA A 264 -2.48 -20.36 -4.81
C ALA A 264 -1.12 -20.88 -5.29
N HIS A 265 -0.01 -20.28 -4.84
CA HIS A 265 1.33 -20.66 -5.26
C HIS A 265 1.66 -22.14 -4.98
N ALA A 266 1.23 -22.69 -3.84
CA ALA A 266 1.46 -24.09 -3.53
C ALA A 266 0.66 -25.05 -4.45
N VAL A 267 -0.54 -24.64 -4.87
CA VAL A 267 -1.33 -25.36 -5.89
C VAL A 267 -0.68 -25.25 -7.27
N SER A 268 -0.19 -24.06 -7.63
CA SER A 268 0.53 -23.75 -8.86
C SER A 268 1.83 -24.55 -9.03
N ARG A 269 2.54 -24.83 -7.93
CA ARG A 269 3.77 -25.63 -7.95
C ARG A 269 3.54 -27.14 -8.06
N GLY A 270 2.30 -27.59 -7.84
CA GLY A 270 1.92 -29.00 -7.88
C GLY A 270 2.00 -29.76 -6.55
N ASP A 271 2.14 -29.06 -5.41
CA ASP A 271 2.24 -29.69 -4.08
C ASP A 271 1.00 -30.54 -3.70
N TYR A 272 -0.12 -30.34 -4.42
CA TYR A 272 -1.42 -30.98 -4.18
C TYR A 272 -1.93 -31.81 -5.37
N ASP A 273 -1.11 -32.11 -6.37
CA ASP A 273 -1.52 -32.78 -7.62
C ASP A 273 -2.14 -34.18 -7.43
N ASN A 274 -1.90 -34.80 -6.27
CA ASN A 274 -2.48 -36.08 -5.86
C ASN A 274 -3.63 -35.96 -4.86
N ARG A 275 -4.04 -34.73 -4.52
CA ARG A 275 -5.00 -34.41 -3.44
C ARG A 275 -5.97 -33.34 -3.94
N LEU A 276 -6.71 -33.65 -5.01
CA LEU A 276 -7.59 -32.69 -5.70
C LEU A 276 -8.68 -32.11 -4.79
N VAL A 277 -9.15 -32.87 -3.80
CA VAL A 277 -10.08 -32.38 -2.76
C VAL A 277 -9.49 -31.17 -2.02
N GLU A 278 -8.20 -31.20 -1.65
CA GLU A 278 -7.56 -30.07 -0.96
C GLU A 278 -7.41 -28.84 -1.87
N ILE A 279 -7.30 -29.05 -3.18
CA ILE A 279 -7.27 -27.95 -4.16
C ILE A 279 -8.64 -27.28 -4.24
N VAL A 280 -9.73 -28.06 -4.31
CA VAL A 280 -11.10 -27.53 -4.31
C VAL A 280 -11.38 -26.76 -3.03
N GLU A 281 -11.00 -27.30 -1.86
CA GLU A 281 -11.14 -26.59 -0.59
C GLU A 281 -10.31 -25.30 -0.53
N SER A 282 -9.10 -25.29 -1.12
CA SER A 282 -8.29 -24.08 -1.23
C SER A 282 -8.96 -23.02 -2.11
N GLY A 283 -9.57 -23.44 -3.23
CA GLY A 283 -10.36 -22.58 -4.09
C GLY A 283 -11.60 -22.02 -3.38
N ARG A 284 -12.35 -22.87 -2.65
CA ARG A 284 -13.52 -22.44 -1.84
C ARG A 284 -13.10 -21.42 -0.79
N GLY A 285 -11.99 -21.68 -0.10
CA GLY A 285 -11.41 -20.76 0.86
C GLY A 285 -11.08 -19.39 0.25
N ALA A 286 -10.41 -19.36 -0.91
CA ALA A 286 -10.09 -18.14 -1.63
C ALA A 286 -11.35 -17.37 -2.07
N PHE A 287 -12.37 -18.08 -2.59
CA PHE A 287 -13.65 -17.49 -2.97
C PHE A 287 -14.35 -16.83 -1.77
N ARG A 288 -14.44 -17.53 -0.64
CA ARG A 288 -15.07 -17.02 0.59
C ARG A 288 -14.36 -15.77 1.11
N LEU A 289 -13.03 -15.73 1.03
CA LEU A 289 -12.24 -14.55 1.38
C LEU A 289 -12.53 -13.33 0.48
N ASP A 290 -12.68 -13.54 -0.82
CA ASP A 290 -13.06 -12.48 -1.78
C ASP A 290 -14.48 -11.98 -1.56
N ALA A 291 -15.42 -12.88 -1.23
CA ALA A 291 -16.77 -12.50 -0.88
C ALA A 291 -16.80 -11.65 0.41
N LEU A 292 -16.04 -12.05 1.43
CA LEU A 292 -15.93 -11.32 2.69
C LEU A 292 -15.25 -9.95 2.54
N GLU A 293 -14.25 -9.82 1.67
CA GLU A 293 -13.60 -8.52 1.39
C GLU A 293 -14.62 -7.51 0.88
N LYS A 294 -15.46 -7.90 -0.09
CA LYS A 294 -16.52 -7.04 -0.63
C LYS A 294 -17.53 -6.62 0.44
N ILE A 295 -17.90 -7.54 1.35
CA ILE A 295 -18.83 -7.27 2.45
C ILE A 295 -18.20 -6.29 3.46
N ALA A 296 -16.97 -6.59 3.90
CA ALA A 296 -16.24 -5.76 4.86
C ALA A 296 -16.01 -4.35 4.31
N ARG A 297 -15.67 -4.21 3.03
CA ARG A 297 -15.47 -2.92 2.37
C ARG A 297 -16.74 -2.09 2.34
N LYS A 298 -17.89 -2.68 2.00
CA LYS A 298 -19.20 -2.00 2.07
C LYS A 298 -19.49 -1.52 3.49
N LYS A 299 -19.21 -2.36 4.51
CA LYS A 299 -19.39 -2.02 5.92
C LYS A 299 -18.47 -0.89 6.37
N ALA A 300 -17.20 -0.93 6.02
CA ALA A 300 -16.22 0.11 6.34
C ALA A 300 -16.58 1.46 5.73
N GLN A 301 -17.02 1.47 4.46
CA GLN A 301 -17.50 2.68 3.79
C GLN A 301 -18.73 3.28 4.48
N ALA A 302 -19.68 2.45 4.91
CA ALA A 302 -20.87 2.89 5.65
C ALA A 302 -20.52 3.48 7.02
N ALA A 303 -19.46 2.99 7.66
CA ALA A 303 -19.02 3.45 8.98
C ALA A 303 -18.29 4.82 8.97
N ARG A 304 -17.88 5.35 7.80
CA ARG A 304 -17.13 6.63 7.65
C ARG A 304 -15.87 6.73 8.54
N GLN A 305 -15.24 5.61 8.88
CA GLN A 305 -14.05 5.55 9.73
C GLN A 305 -12.87 4.97 8.95
N ASN A 306 -11.65 5.44 9.26
CA ASN A 306 -10.39 5.01 8.64
C ASN A 306 -9.88 3.63 9.13
N HIS A 307 -10.78 2.71 9.52
CA HIS A 307 -10.47 1.43 10.15
C HIS A 307 -10.91 0.23 9.29
N GLU A 308 -10.56 0.23 8.00
CA GLU A 308 -10.95 -0.82 7.04
C GLU A 308 -10.35 -2.19 7.38
N ILE A 309 -9.12 -2.21 7.92
CA ILE A 309 -8.42 -3.43 8.33
C ILE A 309 -9.14 -4.10 9.50
N GLU A 310 -9.54 -3.33 10.50
CA GLU A 310 -10.17 -3.83 11.72
C GLU A 310 -11.55 -4.43 11.42
N VAL A 311 -12.32 -3.81 10.51
CA VAL A 311 -13.60 -4.36 10.05
C VAL A 311 -13.38 -5.68 9.30
N TYR A 312 -12.41 -5.72 8.39
CA TYR A 312 -12.12 -6.94 7.63
C TYR A 312 -11.61 -8.09 8.49
N LEU A 313 -10.63 -7.82 9.36
CA LEU A 313 -10.10 -8.80 10.31
C LEU A 313 -11.19 -9.30 11.27
N ALA A 314 -12.12 -8.44 11.68
CA ALA A 314 -13.25 -8.85 12.52
C ALA A 314 -14.12 -9.92 11.82
N TYR A 315 -14.47 -9.73 10.54
CA TYR A 315 -15.20 -10.75 9.78
C TYR A 315 -14.38 -12.02 9.59
N GLN A 316 -13.12 -11.90 9.17
CA GLN A 316 -12.26 -13.07 8.94
C GLN A 316 -12.10 -13.92 10.21
N VAL A 317 -11.79 -13.31 11.35
CA VAL A 317 -11.57 -14.04 12.61
C VAL A 317 -12.87 -14.65 13.12
N LYS A 318 -13.97 -13.90 13.14
CA LYS A 318 -15.24 -14.39 13.70
C LYS A 318 -15.95 -15.41 12.82
N LEU A 319 -15.73 -15.38 11.51
CA LEU A 319 -16.31 -16.34 10.58
C LEU A 319 -15.33 -17.44 10.15
N ARG A 320 -14.07 -17.42 10.59
CA ARG A 320 -13.05 -18.40 10.21
C ARG A 320 -13.53 -19.84 10.35
N ASP A 321 -14.00 -20.20 11.55
CA ASP A 321 -14.37 -21.59 11.85
C ASP A 321 -15.69 -21.97 11.18
N ARG A 322 -16.60 -21.01 11.01
CA ARG A 322 -17.92 -21.21 10.36
C ARG A 322 -17.82 -21.36 8.84
N LEU A 323 -16.90 -20.62 8.23
CA LEU A 323 -16.68 -20.59 6.77
C LEU A 323 -15.41 -21.35 6.35
N HIS A 324 -14.74 -22.04 7.27
CA HIS A 324 -13.48 -22.75 7.03
C HIS A 324 -12.46 -21.92 6.22
N LEU A 325 -12.24 -20.67 6.64
CA LEU A 325 -11.38 -19.74 5.91
C LEU A 325 -9.90 -20.18 5.98
N PRO A 326 -9.12 -20.05 4.89
CA PRO A 326 -7.71 -20.43 4.84
C PRO A 326 -6.84 -19.35 5.49
N THR A 327 -7.08 -19.06 6.77
CA THR A 327 -6.35 -18.08 7.56
C THR A 327 -5.91 -18.68 8.89
N GLY A 328 -4.64 -18.42 9.25
CA GLY A 328 -4.05 -18.87 10.50
C GLY A 328 -4.33 -17.96 11.71
N ILE A 329 -5.13 -16.91 11.54
CA ILE A 329 -5.42 -15.94 12.62
C ILE A 329 -6.42 -16.58 13.59
N ALA A 330 -6.05 -16.69 14.87
CA ALA A 330 -6.85 -17.39 15.88
C ALA A 330 -7.78 -16.52 16.71
N ASP A 331 -7.37 -15.33 17.08
CA ASP A 331 -8.23 -14.40 17.80
C ASP A 331 -7.92 -12.94 17.44
N MET A 332 -8.83 -12.03 17.81
CA MET A 332 -8.66 -10.58 17.68
C MET A 332 -9.10 -9.89 18.97
N LEU A 333 -8.11 -9.39 19.73
CA LEU A 333 -8.32 -8.65 20.99
C LEU A 333 -9.10 -7.34 20.80
N TYR A 334 -9.14 -6.78 19.59
CA TYR A 334 -9.77 -5.48 19.28
C TYR A 334 -11.16 -5.56 18.63
N PHE A 335 -11.89 -6.68 18.80
CA PHE A 335 -13.27 -6.79 18.29
C PHE A 335 -14.18 -5.61 18.73
N ASN A 336 -13.94 -5.09 19.94
CA ASN A 336 -14.72 -3.99 20.52
C ASN A 336 -14.55 -2.62 19.82
N TYR A 337 -13.60 -2.49 18.88
CA TYR A 337 -13.42 -1.28 18.06
C TYR A 337 -14.00 -1.43 16.65
N SER A 338 -14.41 -2.63 16.26
CA SER A 338 -15.09 -2.86 14.99
C SER A 338 -16.57 -2.48 15.13
N THR A 339 -17.14 -1.81 14.11
CA THR A 339 -18.58 -1.53 14.03
C THR A 339 -19.39 -2.78 13.62
N VAL A 340 -18.76 -3.96 13.64
CA VAL A 340 -19.33 -5.23 13.21
C VAL A 340 -20.14 -5.83 14.35
N THR A 341 -21.44 -5.97 14.12
CA THR A 341 -22.39 -6.54 15.07
C THR A 341 -22.57 -8.05 14.85
N PRO A 342 -23.12 -8.79 15.82
CA PRO A 342 -23.47 -10.20 15.62
C PRO A 342 -24.42 -10.44 14.43
N GLN A 343 -25.36 -9.52 14.19
CA GLN A 343 -26.27 -9.59 13.05
C GLN A 343 -25.55 -9.41 11.71
N ASP A 344 -24.52 -8.55 11.68
CA ASP A 344 -23.68 -8.40 10.50
C ASP A 344 -22.91 -9.69 10.18
N LEU A 345 -22.43 -10.42 11.21
CA LEU A 345 -21.73 -11.69 11.04
C LEU A 345 -22.65 -12.78 10.47
N GLU A 346 -23.86 -12.91 11.01
CA GLU A 346 -24.86 -13.86 10.48
C GLU A 346 -25.25 -13.53 9.04
N SER A 347 -25.47 -12.25 8.75
CA SER A 347 -25.82 -11.80 7.39
C SER A 347 -24.67 -12.06 6.42
N ALA A 348 -23.43 -11.80 6.82
CA ALA A 348 -22.26 -12.03 6.01
C ALA A 348 -22.03 -13.51 5.72
N GLU A 349 -22.18 -14.39 6.72
CA GLU A 349 -22.09 -15.83 6.52
C GLU A 349 -23.13 -16.34 5.52
N GLN A 350 -24.39 -15.94 5.68
CA GLN A 350 -25.46 -16.32 4.76
C GLN A 350 -25.21 -15.81 3.34
N GLU A 351 -24.76 -14.56 3.20
CA GLU A 351 -24.42 -14.00 1.89
C GLU A 351 -23.27 -14.76 1.23
N VAL A 352 -22.19 -15.07 1.97
CA VAL A 352 -21.05 -15.83 1.44
C VAL A 352 -21.48 -17.21 0.97
N LEU A 353 -22.23 -17.96 1.79
CA LEU A 353 -22.69 -19.31 1.44
C LEU A 353 -23.67 -19.30 0.26
N ALA A 354 -24.57 -18.31 0.19
CA ALA A 354 -25.49 -18.16 -0.92
C ALA A 354 -24.74 -17.87 -2.23
N ARG A 355 -23.74 -16.98 -2.17
CA ARG A 355 -22.90 -16.66 -3.34
C ARG A 355 -22.03 -17.83 -3.75
N GLU A 356 -21.46 -18.56 -2.79
CA GLU A 356 -20.66 -19.75 -3.08
C GLU A 356 -21.45 -20.80 -3.85
N ARG A 357 -22.71 -21.04 -3.46
CA ARG A 357 -23.58 -21.99 -4.18
C ARG A 357 -23.84 -21.60 -5.64
N LEU A 358 -23.86 -20.31 -5.95
CA LEU A 358 -24.23 -19.81 -7.28
C LEU A 358 -23.00 -19.51 -8.17
N GLU A 359 -21.94 -18.98 -7.58
CA GLU A 359 -20.81 -18.38 -8.30
C GLU A 359 -19.56 -19.26 -8.25
N PHE A 360 -19.44 -20.20 -7.30
CA PHE A 360 -18.20 -20.95 -7.10
C PHE A 360 -17.75 -21.80 -8.29
N PRO A 361 -18.62 -22.52 -9.02
CA PRO A 361 -18.18 -23.30 -10.19
C PRO A 361 -17.53 -22.44 -11.25
N GLN A 362 -18.15 -21.29 -11.57
CA GLN A 362 -17.60 -20.34 -12.53
C GLN A 362 -16.28 -19.75 -12.01
N TYR A 363 -16.24 -19.33 -10.75
CA TYR A 363 -15.01 -18.81 -10.14
C TYR A 363 -13.87 -19.84 -10.22
N PHE A 364 -14.10 -21.06 -9.76
CA PHE A 364 -13.08 -22.09 -9.66
C PHE A 364 -12.58 -22.57 -11.03
N LEU A 365 -13.50 -22.79 -11.97
CA LEU A 365 -13.17 -23.37 -13.29
C LEU A 365 -12.61 -22.32 -14.26
N VAL A 366 -13.04 -21.06 -14.15
CA VAL A 366 -12.73 -20.01 -15.14
C VAL A 366 -11.83 -18.92 -14.58
N GLU A 367 -12.12 -18.42 -13.37
CA GLU A 367 -11.47 -17.20 -12.85
C GLU A 367 -10.26 -17.50 -11.96
N TRP A 368 -10.22 -18.69 -11.34
CA TRP A 368 -9.17 -19.09 -10.43
C TRP A 368 -8.01 -19.78 -11.18
N GLU A 369 -7.03 -18.97 -11.59
CA GLU A 369 -5.85 -19.39 -12.35
C GLU A 369 -5.13 -20.66 -11.83
N PRO A 370 -4.97 -20.89 -10.50
CA PRO A 370 -4.29 -22.09 -10.02
C PRO A 370 -4.91 -23.40 -10.51
N TRP A 371 -6.24 -23.46 -10.69
CA TRP A 371 -6.89 -24.65 -11.24
C TRP A 371 -6.53 -24.86 -12.71
N GLN A 372 -6.45 -23.79 -13.51
CA GLN A 372 -6.02 -23.90 -14.92
C GLN A 372 -4.59 -24.43 -15.03
N GLN A 373 -3.69 -24.01 -14.13
CA GLN A 373 -2.33 -24.53 -14.08
C GLN A 373 -2.29 -26.01 -13.67
N VAL A 374 -3.18 -26.44 -12.76
CA VAL A 374 -3.35 -27.87 -12.42
C VAL A 374 -3.82 -28.66 -13.64
N LEU A 375 -4.83 -28.17 -14.38
CA LEU A 375 -5.30 -28.80 -15.61
C LEU A 375 -4.18 -28.92 -16.64
N ALA A 376 -3.42 -27.86 -16.86
CA ALA A 376 -2.30 -27.83 -17.81
C ALA A 376 -1.17 -28.82 -17.44
N ARG A 377 -0.93 -29.06 -16.14
CA ARG A 377 0.06 -30.05 -15.69
C ARG A 377 -0.45 -31.48 -15.77
N LEU A 378 -1.71 -31.72 -15.37
CA LEU A 378 -2.26 -33.06 -15.18
C LEU A 378 -2.89 -33.66 -16.46
N ASP A 379 -3.38 -32.84 -17.37
CA ASP A 379 -3.90 -33.24 -18.68
C ASP A 379 -3.51 -32.21 -19.76
N PRO A 380 -2.21 -32.12 -20.14
CA PRO A 380 -1.73 -31.13 -21.09
C PRO A 380 -2.47 -31.20 -22.43
N ASP A 381 -2.72 -32.41 -22.93
CA ASP A 381 -3.43 -32.62 -24.19
C ASP A 381 -4.89 -32.16 -24.11
N GLY A 382 -5.56 -32.41 -22.98
CA GLY A 382 -6.91 -31.91 -22.71
C GLY A 382 -6.95 -30.39 -22.63
N PHE A 383 -5.97 -29.78 -21.96
CA PHE A 383 -5.86 -28.34 -21.82
C PHE A 383 -5.62 -27.64 -23.18
N GLU A 384 -4.76 -28.20 -24.03
CA GLU A 384 -4.53 -27.68 -25.39
C GLU A 384 -5.80 -27.77 -26.26
N ARG A 385 -6.54 -28.89 -26.19
CA ARG A 385 -7.83 -29.02 -26.88
C ARG A 385 -8.86 -27.98 -26.40
N ALA A 386 -8.94 -27.76 -25.09
CA ALA A 386 -9.83 -26.75 -24.52
C ALA A 386 -9.45 -25.34 -24.98
N HIS A 387 -8.16 -25.02 -25.02
CA HIS A 387 -7.68 -23.73 -25.51
C HIS A 387 -8.01 -23.51 -26.99
N GLN A 388 -7.78 -24.53 -27.83
CA GLN A 388 -8.16 -24.47 -29.25
C GLN A 388 -9.66 -24.29 -29.43
N LYS A 389 -10.48 -25.02 -28.66
CA LYS A 389 -11.95 -24.88 -28.70
C LYS A 389 -12.39 -23.45 -28.35
N LEU A 390 -11.76 -22.82 -27.36
CA LEU A 390 -12.03 -21.41 -27.02
C LEU A 390 -11.61 -20.45 -28.13
N GLN A 391 -10.46 -20.69 -28.78
CA GLN A 391 -10.03 -19.89 -29.93
C GLN A 391 -10.99 -20.01 -31.12
N ASP A 392 -11.49 -21.22 -31.39
CA ASP A 392 -12.44 -21.45 -32.47
C ASP A 392 -13.79 -20.74 -32.18
N MET A 393 -14.25 -20.78 -30.93
CA MET A 393 -15.47 -20.07 -30.49
C MET A 393 -15.32 -18.54 -30.58
N LEU A 394 -14.10 -18.01 -30.37
CA LEU A 394 -13.82 -16.59 -30.56
C LEU A 394 -13.99 -16.12 -32.00
N ALA A 395 -13.84 -17.01 -32.99
CA ALA A 395 -14.00 -16.66 -34.41
C ALA A 395 -15.46 -16.34 -34.79
N ASP A 396 -16.44 -16.93 -34.10
CA ASP A 396 -17.87 -16.67 -34.29
C ASP A 396 -18.48 -15.76 -33.20
N TYR A 397 -17.65 -15.23 -32.29
CA TYR A 397 -18.07 -14.48 -31.10
C TYR A 397 -18.97 -13.27 -31.41
N ASP A 398 -18.66 -12.49 -32.44
CA ASP A 398 -19.49 -11.33 -32.80
C ASP A 398 -20.91 -11.73 -33.18
N ARG A 399 -21.08 -12.90 -33.83
CA ARG A 399 -22.39 -13.43 -34.20
C ARG A 399 -23.15 -13.92 -32.97
N GLU A 400 -22.47 -14.60 -32.06
CA GLU A 400 -23.06 -15.07 -30.80
C GLU A 400 -23.45 -13.91 -29.87
N LEU A 401 -22.63 -12.86 -29.79
CA LEU A 401 -22.91 -11.67 -29.01
C LEU A 401 -24.15 -10.94 -29.52
N SER A 402 -24.27 -10.71 -30.83
CA SER A 402 -25.48 -10.12 -31.42
C SER A 402 -26.73 -10.98 -31.19
N ALA A 403 -26.62 -12.32 -31.31
CA ALA A 403 -27.74 -13.22 -31.01
C ALA A 403 -28.13 -13.21 -29.52
N TYR A 404 -27.15 -13.13 -28.62
CA TYR A 404 -27.35 -13.04 -27.18
C TYR A 404 -28.03 -11.73 -26.78
N LEU A 405 -27.57 -10.58 -27.31
CA LEU A 405 -28.19 -9.27 -27.10
C LEU A 405 -29.64 -9.24 -27.62
N ALA A 406 -29.88 -9.81 -28.81
CA ALA A 406 -31.22 -9.92 -29.37
C ALA A 406 -32.14 -10.79 -28.49
N SER A 407 -31.63 -11.87 -27.90
CA SER A 407 -32.41 -12.75 -27.00
C SER A 407 -32.83 -12.07 -25.69
N LEU A 408 -32.02 -11.13 -25.20
CA LEU A 408 -32.27 -10.36 -23.99
C LEU A 408 -33.03 -9.05 -24.25
N GLY A 409 -33.28 -8.70 -25.52
CA GLY A 409 -33.91 -7.44 -25.91
C GLY A 409 -33.06 -6.22 -25.56
N LEU A 410 -31.74 -6.39 -25.49
CA LEU A 410 -30.80 -5.34 -25.12
C LEU A 410 -30.29 -4.56 -26.35
N PRO A 411 -30.01 -3.25 -26.20
CA PRO A 411 -29.45 -2.44 -27.27
C PRO A 411 -28.01 -2.86 -27.64
N GLU A 412 -27.63 -2.68 -28.91
CA GLU A 412 -26.28 -2.94 -29.42
C GLU A 412 -25.31 -1.75 -29.23
N ASP A 413 -25.47 -0.97 -28.16
CA ASP A 413 -24.50 0.08 -27.85
C ASP A 413 -23.21 -0.50 -27.26
N LEU A 414 -22.13 0.28 -27.34
CA LEU A 414 -20.78 -0.15 -26.94
C LEU A 414 -20.67 -0.59 -25.47
N GLU A 415 -21.42 0.03 -24.56
CA GLU A 415 -21.35 -0.30 -23.13
C GLU A 415 -22.11 -1.60 -22.85
N THR A 416 -23.28 -1.78 -23.45
CA THR A 416 -24.08 -3.00 -23.35
C THR A 416 -23.38 -4.18 -24.01
N GLN A 417 -22.76 -3.99 -25.18
CA GLN A 417 -21.92 -5.00 -25.84
C GLN A 417 -20.74 -5.42 -24.97
N ALA A 418 -20.05 -4.46 -24.33
CA ALA A 418 -18.93 -4.77 -23.45
C ALA A 418 -19.36 -5.58 -22.22
N GLN A 419 -20.45 -5.20 -21.54
CA GLN A 419 -20.93 -5.91 -20.36
C GLN A 419 -21.51 -7.30 -20.68
N ALA A 420 -22.36 -7.38 -21.70
CA ALA A 420 -22.96 -8.64 -22.14
C ALA A 420 -21.89 -9.60 -22.71
N GLY A 421 -20.89 -9.05 -23.40
CA GLY A 421 -19.77 -9.80 -23.93
C GLY A 421 -18.93 -10.49 -22.87
N VAL A 422 -18.61 -9.79 -21.78
CA VAL A 422 -17.89 -10.41 -20.64
C VAL A 422 -18.70 -11.57 -20.04
N GLY A 423 -20.01 -11.41 -19.89
CA GLY A 423 -20.89 -12.47 -19.38
C GLY A 423 -20.98 -13.68 -20.30
N LEU A 424 -21.13 -13.43 -21.61
CA LEU A 424 -21.15 -14.47 -22.63
C LEU A 424 -19.82 -15.23 -22.65
N MET A 425 -18.69 -14.52 -22.66
CA MET A 425 -17.35 -15.13 -22.65
C MET A 425 -17.15 -16.05 -21.45
N LYS A 426 -17.53 -15.60 -20.24
CA LYS A 426 -17.46 -16.41 -19.02
C LYS A 426 -18.33 -17.67 -19.12
N THR A 427 -19.50 -17.57 -19.74
CA THR A 427 -20.41 -18.70 -19.95
C THR A 427 -19.81 -19.75 -20.89
N LEU A 428 -19.22 -19.28 -22.01
CA LEU A 428 -18.54 -20.15 -22.97
C LEU A 428 -17.31 -20.82 -22.35
N GLN A 429 -16.50 -20.05 -21.62
CA GLN A 429 -15.35 -20.57 -20.87
C GLN A 429 -15.76 -21.62 -19.85
N LEU A 430 -16.83 -21.37 -19.08
CA LEU A 430 -17.33 -22.32 -18.09
C LEU A 430 -17.70 -23.66 -18.74
N ALA A 431 -18.43 -23.65 -19.87
CA ALA A 431 -18.81 -24.88 -20.55
C ALA A 431 -17.57 -25.70 -21.01
N VAL A 432 -16.53 -25.03 -21.52
CA VAL A 432 -15.31 -25.70 -21.97
C VAL A 432 -14.50 -26.26 -20.80
N TYR A 433 -14.26 -25.45 -19.76
CA TYR A 433 -13.49 -25.88 -18.59
C TYR A 433 -14.23 -26.90 -17.72
N GLU A 434 -15.56 -26.88 -17.71
CA GLU A 434 -16.37 -27.93 -17.07
C GLU A 434 -16.16 -29.29 -17.77
N GLU A 435 -16.24 -29.32 -19.10
CA GLU A 435 -16.02 -30.54 -19.88
C GLU A 435 -14.61 -31.10 -19.66
N LEU A 436 -13.59 -30.24 -19.73
CA LEU A 436 -12.19 -30.61 -19.48
C LEU A 436 -12.00 -31.16 -18.06
N THR A 437 -12.57 -30.49 -17.06
CA THR A 437 -12.44 -30.92 -15.66
C THR A 437 -13.13 -32.26 -15.43
N ARG A 438 -14.32 -32.48 -16.00
CA ARG A 438 -15.01 -33.79 -15.96
C ARG A 438 -14.17 -34.89 -16.62
N GLU A 439 -13.54 -34.61 -17.77
CA GLU A 439 -12.68 -35.55 -18.47
C GLU A 439 -11.48 -35.97 -17.60
N LEU A 440 -10.76 -35.00 -17.04
CA LEU A 440 -9.63 -35.23 -16.13
C LEU A 440 -10.04 -36.08 -14.91
N LEU A 441 -11.13 -35.69 -14.24
CA LEU A 441 -11.59 -36.39 -13.04
C LEU A 441 -12.04 -37.82 -13.35
N ARG A 442 -12.68 -38.05 -14.51
CA ARG A 442 -13.04 -39.40 -14.95
C ARG A 442 -11.81 -40.26 -15.22
N LYS A 443 -10.76 -39.73 -15.85
CA LYS A 443 -9.48 -40.44 -16.07
C LYS A 443 -8.84 -40.89 -14.74
N ARG A 444 -9.08 -40.14 -13.66
CA ARG A 444 -8.53 -40.39 -12.32
C ARG A 444 -9.47 -41.18 -11.40
N GLY A 445 -10.71 -41.44 -11.81
CA GLY A 445 -11.72 -42.09 -10.97
C GLY A 445 -12.26 -41.19 -9.85
N GLU A 446 -12.13 -39.87 -9.97
CA GLU A 446 -12.50 -38.86 -8.97
C GLU A 446 -13.69 -38.01 -9.44
N GLU A 447 -14.57 -38.53 -10.30
CA GLU A 447 -15.70 -37.78 -10.91
C GLU A 447 -16.68 -37.21 -9.87
N ALA A 448 -16.79 -37.82 -8.69
CA ALA A 448 -17.57 -37.31 -7.55
C ALA A 448 -17.08 -35.94 -7.03
N LEU A 449 -15.86 -35.52 -7.37
CA LEU A 449 -15.36 -34.19 -7.03
C LEU A 449 -16.11 -33.07 -7.78
N MET A 450 -16.75 -33.38 -8.91
CA MET A 450 -17.61 -32.41 -9.60
C MET A 450 -18.81 -32.01 -8.76
N ASP A 451 -19.41 -32.95 -8.02
CA ASP A 451 -20.51 -32.64 -7.11
C ASP A 451 -20.01 -31.69 -6.01
N GLN A 452 -18.79 -31.92 -5.50
CA GLN A 452 -18.13 -31.01 -4.56
C GLN A 452 -17.73 -29.67 -5.16
N ILE A 453 -17.69 -29.48 -6.48
CA ILE A 453 -17.47 -28.16 -7.10
C ILE A 453 -18.81 -27.43 -7.22
N TYR A 454 -19.90 -28.13 -7.57
CA TYR A 454 -21.21 -27.52 -7.78
C TYR A 454 -22.02 -27.29 -6.50
N GLY A 455 -21.66 -27.96 -5.39
CA GLY A 455 -22.24 -27.73 -4.08
C GLY A 455 -23.44 -28.61 -3.80
#